data_AF-A0A285JHA1-F1
#
_entry.id   AF-A0A285JHA1-F1
#
_cell.length_a   1.000
_cell.length_b   1.000
_cell.length_c   1.000
_cell.angle_alpha   90.00
_cell.angle_beta   90.00
_cell.angle_gamma   90.00
#
_symmetry.space_group_name_H-M   'P 1'
#
loop_
_entity.id
_entity.type
_entity.pdbx_description
1 polymer ?
#
loop_
_entity_poly.entity_id
_entity_poly.type
_entity_poly.pdbx_seq_one_letter_code
_entity_poly.pdbx_strand_id
1 'polypeptide(L)'
;MIEYRVFETHDTQYRLTSRSWLLAPTSRSRGLNAGLHLLFHQDGPAYEEFDPETGALIHEAWVEDLRWSAPLSTIPTLPFRPNRREDTLPAETKYDANSGIVTFERYTREGKKHRDGGEPSEIYRDGKTGHVTSWFFYQRGNFARDDNLPTGQHFSPETGRLLRDEYLKRVNLEPVLDREDGPALIEYDPESGRVVREEYYREDELHREDGPAIIEYDADGSPIASSFQYFRNGYEVAVEPEEFSPTGP
;
A
#
# COMPACT_ATOMS: atom_id res chain seq x y z
N MET A 1 -10.19 27.32 -14.00
CA MET A 1 -9.19 26.80 -14.96
C MET A 1 -8.17 25.99 -14.15
N ILE A 2 -7.09 25.44 -14.72
CA ILE A 2 -5.94 24.96 -13.89
C ILE A 2 -4.71 25.75 -14.30
N GLU A 3 -3.97 26.21 -13.30
CA GLU A 3 -3.47 27.58 -13.29
C GLU A 3 -2.13 27.58 -12.49
N TYR A 4 -0.87 27.96 -12.88
CA TYR A 4 -0.11 28.43 -14.07
C TYR A 4 0.99 29.57 -13.99
N ARG A 5 1.51 30.04 -12.83
CA ARG A 5 2.54 31.13 -12.65
C ARG A 5 3.78 30.60 -11.88
N VAL A 6 4.98 30.93 -12.30
CA VAL A 6 6.20 31.00 -11.46
C VAL A 6 7.01 32.24 -11.88
N PHE A 7 7.96 32.66 -11.06
CA PHE A 7 8.92 33.71 -11.40
C PHE A 7 10.28 33.42 -10.75
N GLU A 8 11.36 33.89 -11.36
CA GLU A 8 12.76 33.62 -10.96
C GLU A 8 13.28 34.58 -9.89
N THR A 9 14.26 34.14 -9.08
CA THR A 9 15.10 35.02 -8.27
C THR A 9 16.56 34.78 -8.62
N HIS A 10 17.17 35.77 -9.27
CA HIS A 10 18.62 35.86 -9.35
C HIS A 10 19.17 36.51 -8.07
N ASP A 11 20.41 36.17 -7.73
CA ASP A 11 21.25 36.64 -6.63
C ASP A 11 20.86 36.35 -5.17
N THR A 12 21.93 36.29 -4.37
CA THR A 12 22.00 35.68 -3.04
C THR A 12 21.48 36.58 -1.93
N GLN A 13 20.19 36.49 -1.61
CA GLN A 13 19.70 36.74 -0.24
C GLN A 13 18.39 35.99 0.04
N TYR A 14 18.36 35.22 1.12
CA TYR A 14 17.20 34.39 1.49
C TYR A 14 15.98 35.25 1.83
N ARG A 15 14.94 35.16 0.99
CA ARG A 15 13.56 35.55 1.30
C ARG A 15 12.62 34.46 0.82
N LEU A 16 11.72 34.00 1.68
CA LEU A 16 10.57 33.22 1.22
C LEU A 16 9.71 34.11 0.32
N THR A 17 9.67 33.79 -0.97
CA THR A 17 8.67 34.30 -1.91
C THR A 17 7.99 33.10 -2.56
N SER A 18 6.91 32.62 -1.96
CA SER A 18 6.05 31.61 -2.58
C SER A 18 5.50 32.17 -3.89
N ARG A 19 5.56 31.35 -4.93
CA ARG A 19 5.23 31.75 -6.31
C ARG A 19 4.25 30.74 -6.90
N SER A 20 3.08 30.75 -6.29
CA SER A 20 1.91 29.94 -6.61
C SER A 20 1.28 30.35 -7.94
N TRP A 21 0.58 29.40 -8.55
CA TRP A 21 0.43 29.36 -9.99
C TRP A 21 -0.93 29.94 -10.50
N LEU A 22 -1.02 30.65 -11.67
CA LEU A 22 -2.28 30.95 -12.44
C LEU A 22 -2.18 30.89 -14.03
N LEU A 23 -3.13 30.26 -14.78
CA LEU A 23 -3.28 30.03 -16.27
C LEU A 23 -4.75 29.74 -16.72
N ALA A 24 -4.96 29.30 -17.98
CA ALA A 24 -6.25 28.97 -18.61
C ALA A 24 -6.28 27.67 -19.45
N PRO A 25 -7.43 26.95 -19.49
CA PRO A 25 -8.05 26.60 -20.77
C PRO A 25 -9.30 27.45 -21.08
N THR A 26 -9.68 27.53 -22.36
CA THR A 26 -10.66 28.50 -22.86
C THR A 26 -12.13 28.13 -22.64
N SER A 27 -12.90 29.14 -22.22
CA SER A 27 -14.38 29.27 -22.28
C SER A 27 -15.25 28.57 -21.21
N ARG A 28 -15.97 29.42 -20.46
CA ARG A 28 -17.26 29.22 -19.76
C ARG A 28 -17.50 27.90 -19.00
N SER A 29 -17.04 27.88 -17.75
CA SER A 29 -17.84 27.35 -16.64
C SER A 29 -17.70 28.26 -15.41
N ARG A 30 -18.70 28.24 -14.51
CA ARG A 30 -18.58 28.75 -13.14
C ARG A 30 -18.54 27.53 -12.23
N GLY A 31 -17.48 27.38 -11.46
CA GLY A 31 -17.25 26.28 -10.54
C GLY A 31 -15.98 26.55 -9.71
N LEU A 32 -15.84 25.86 -8.58
CA LEU A 32 -14.65 25.96 -7.73
C LEU A 32 -13.44 25.29 -8.43
N ASN A 33 -12.23 25.79 -8.19
CA ASN A 33 -11.01 25.35 -8.86
C ASN A 33 -10.22 24.39 -7.95
N ALA A 34 -9.93 23.18 -8.44
CA ALA A 34 -8.88 22.34 -7.88
C ALA A 34 -7.49 22.93 -8.21
N GLY A 35 -6.59 22.96 -7.22
CA GLY A 35 -5.24 23.51 -7.34
C GLY A 35 -4.17 22.44 -7.07
N LEU A 36 -3.28 22.23 -8.03
CA LEU A 36 -2.10 21.38 -7.86
C LEU A 36 -0.90 22.25 -7.46
N HIS A 37 -0.28 21.98 -6.31
CA HIS A 37 0.74 22.86 -5.73
C HIS A 37 2.11 22.18 -5.68
N LEU A 38 2.84 22.28 -6.79
CA LEU A 38 4.27 21.99 -6.82
C LEU A 38 5.02 23.06 -6.01
N LEU A 39 5.44 22.71 -4.80
CA LEU A 39 6.35 23.51 -3.96
C LEU A 39 7.77 22.97 -4.08
N PHE A 40 8.73 23.88 -4.19
CA PHE A 40 10.16 23.55 -4.26
C PHE A 40 10.86 24.02 -2.98
N HIS A 41 10.77 23.22 -1.92
CA HIS A 41 11.55 23.42 -0.71
C HIS A 41 12.96 22.81 -0.83
N GLN A 42 13.94 23.39 -0.13
CA GLN A 42 15.25 22.75 0.05
C GLN A 42 15.18 21.56 1.05
N ASP A 43 14.15 21.54 1.90
CA ASP A 43 14.06 20.69 3.10
C ASP A 43 12.66 20.05 3.32
N GLY A 44 11.73 20.22 2.37
CA GLY A 44 10.29 19.94 2.49
C GLY A 44 9.73 19.15 1.30
N PRO A 45 8.41 18.84 1.28
CA PRO A 45 7.80 18.09 0.18
C PRO A 45 7.98 18.79 -1.17
N ALA A 46 8.08 17.99 -2.23
CA ALA A 46 8.23 18.46 -3.62
C ALA A 46 6.88 18.67 -4.33
N TYR A 47 5.80 18.28 -3.66
CA TYR A 47 4.46 18.19 -4.20
C TYR A 47 3.45 18.26 -3.05
N GLU A 48 2.44 19.12 -3.20
CA GLU A 48 1.25 19.20 -2.33
C GLU A 48 -0.02 19.29 -3.20
N GLU A 49 -1.08 18.64 -2.76
CA GLU A 49 -2.39 18.59 -3.41
C GLU A 49 -3.49 18.86 -2.39
N PHE A 50 -4.43 19.75 -2.74
CA PHE A 50 -5.45 20.28 -1.85
C PHE A 50 -6.86 20.04 -2.40
N ASP A 51 -7.79 19.74 -1.50
CA ASP A 51 -9.20 19.53 -1.82
C ASP A 51 -9.86 20.81 -2.38
N PRO A 52 -10.62 20.74 -3.50
CA PRO A 52 -11.17 21.90 -4.19
C PRO A 52 -12.32 22.62 -3.48
N GLU A 53 -13.00 21.98 -2.52
CA GLU A 53 -14.20 22.54 -1.87
C GLU A 53 -13.87 23.10 -0.47
N THR A 54 -12.96 22.44 0.25
CA THR A 54 -12.56 22.76 1.63
C THR A 54 -11.21 23.48 1.72
N GLY A 55 -10.30 23.25 0.76
CA GLY A 55 -8.91 23.70 0.83
C GLY A 55 -8.03 22.91 1.80
N ALA A 56 -8.47 21.73 2.27
CA ALA A 56 -7.66 20.83 3.09
C ALA A 56 -6.51 20.21 2.28
N LEU A 57 -5.34 19.99 2.90
CA LEU A 57 -4.27 19.18 2.31
C LEU A 57 -4.73 17.72 2.26
N ILE A 58 -4.68 17.10 1.08
CA ILE A 58 -5.12 15.71 0.89
C ILE A 58 -3.97 14.76 0.49
N HIS A 59 -2.86 15.28 -0.03
CA HIS A 59 -1.73 14.48 -0.47
C HIS A 59 -0.44 15.32 -0.54
N GLU A 60 0.66 14.81 0.01
CA GLU A 60 2.01 15.34 -0.11
C GLU A 60 2.98 14.25 -0.61
N ALA A 61 4.02 14.65 -1.33
CA ALA A 61 5.06 13.72 -1.77
C ALA A 61 6.46 14.35 -1.85
N TRP A 62 7.47 13.53 -1.55
CA TRP A 62 8.89 13.84 -1.61
C TRP A 62 9.48 13.20 -2.86
N VAL A 63 10.13 13.99 -3.71
CA VAL A 63 10.66 13.54 -5.01
C VAL A 63 12.12 13.94 -5.13
N GLU A 64 12.99 12.96 -5.32
CA GLU A 64 14.35 13.22 -5.81
C GLU A 64 14.36 13.32 -7.34
N ASP A 65 15.29 14.14 -7.85
CA ASP A 65 15.68 14.15 -9.26
C ASP A 65 14.53 14.44 -10.27
N LEU A 66 13.81 15.55 -10.04
CA LEU A 66 13.30 16.36 -11.15
C LEU A 66 14.49 16.87 -11.97
N ARG A 67 14.99 16.02 -12.87
CA ARG A 67 16.21 16.23 -13.66
C ARG A 67 16.19 17.60 -14.32
N TRP A 68 17.15 18.44 -13.92
CA TRP A 68 17.26 19.87 -14.22
C TRP A 68 17.58 20.20 -15.70
N SER A 69 17.28 19.28 -16.62
CA SER A 69 17.62 19.31 -18.04
C SER A 69 16.45 18.96 -18.97
N ALA A 70 15.24 18.74 -18.44
CA ALA A 70 14.03 18.54 -19.24
C ALA A 70 13.31 19.88 -19.45
N PRO A 71 12.93 20.26 -20.69
CA PRO A 71 12.09 21.43 -20.91
C PRO A 71 10.72 21.24 -20.24
N LEU A 72 10.14 22.32 -19.71
CA LEU A 72 8.88 22.30 -18.93
C LEU A 72 7.71 21.61 -19.65
N SER A 73 7.73 21.55 -20.99
CA SER A 73 6.76 20.84 -21.83
C SER A 73 6.81 19.31 -21.77
N THR A 74 7.85 18.69 -21.18
CA THR A 74 8.01 17.22 -21.09
C THR A 74 7.93 16.66 -19.68
N ILE A 75 7.60 17.48 -18.68
CA ILE A 75 7.40 17.04 -17.29
C ILE A 75 6.26 16.01 -17.12
N PRO A 76 5.07 16.12 -17.77
CA PRO A 76 3.97 15.18 -17.54
C PRO A 76 4.20 13.76 -18.11
N THR A 77 5.38 13.48 -18.67
CA THR A 77 5.78 12.15 -19.15
C THR A 77 7.01 11.58 -18.43
N LEU A 78 7.56 12.27 -17.41
CA LEU A 78 8.61 11.71 -16.56
C LEU A 78 8.01 10.73 -15.54
N PRO A 79 8.64 9.56 -15.29
CA PRO A 79 8.12 8.60 -14.32
C PRO A 79 8.23 9.16 -12.90
N PHE A 80 7.10 9.41 -12.26
CA PHE A 80 6.99 9.80 -10.86
C PHE A 80 7.69 8.77 -9.95
N ARG A 81 8.64 9.22 -9.14
CA ARG A 81 9.46 8.39 -8.24
C ARG A 81 9.59 9.08 -6.87
N PRO A 82 8.72 8.77 -5.90
CA PRO A 82 8.85 9.33 -4.57
C PRO A 82 10.08 8.75 -3.86
N ASN A 83 10.92 9.60 -3.26
CA ASN A 83 12.10 9.23 -2.47
C ASN A 83 12.43 10.34 -1.46
N ARG A 84 12.94 9.99 -0.26
CA ARG A 84 13.11 10.94 0.85
C ARG A 84 14.57 11.11 1.33
N ARG A 85 14.83 12.35 1.77
CA ARG A 85 15.94 12.94 2.53
C ARG A 85 16.52 12.16 3.74
N GLU A 86 15.80 11.18 4.30
CA GLU A 86 16.09 10.43 5.54
C GLU A 86 15.15 9.21 5.61
N ASP A 87 15.57 8.08 6.18
CA ASP A 87 14.79 6.81 6.19
C ASP A 87 13.56 6.79 7.14
N THR A 88 13.28 7.88 7.86
CA THR A 88 12.42 7.91 9.08
C THR A 88 10.98 8.39 8.92
N LEU A 89 10.64 9.09 7.83
CA LEU A 89 9.30 9.59 7.52
C LEU A 89 8.89 9.10 6.10
N PRO A 90 7.59 9.06 5.74
CA PRO A 90 7.18 8.64 4.41
C PRO A 90 7.73 9.54 3.29
N ALA A 91 7.85 8.97 2.11
CA ALA A 91 8.08 9.68 0.85
C ALA A 91 6.77 10.12 0.16
N GLU A 92 5.62 9.61 0.60
CA GLU A 92 4.28 9.98 0.12
C GLU A 92 3.27 9.80 1.25
N THR A 93 2.51 10.85 1.58
CA THR A 93 1.50 10.88 2.66
C THR A 93 0.17 11.33 2.06
N LYS A 94 -0.97 10.74 2.48
CA LYS A 94 -2.32 11.21 2.11
C LYS A 94 -3.22 11.31 3.31
N TYR A 95 -4.23 12.17 3.19
CA TYR A 95 -5.15 12.54 4.27
C TYR A 95 -6.60 12.44 3.80
N ASP A 96 -7.53 12.18 4.72
CA ASP A 96 -8.95 12.42 4.49
C ASP A 96 -9.25 13.93 4.53
N ALA A 97 -9.95 14.44 3.51
CA ALA A 97 -10.24 15.87 3.36
C ALA A 97 -11.13 16.46 4.48
N ASN A 98 -11.92 15.63 5.17
CA ASN A 98 -12.91 16.07 6.16
C ASN A 98 -12.35 16.01 7.58
N SER A 99 -11.54 14.99 7.90
CA SER A 99 -10.99 14.75 9.23
C SER A 99 -9.53 15.20 9.39
N GLY A 100 -8.78 15.33 8.29
CA GLY A 100 -7.33 15.54 8.30
C GLY A 100 -6.50 14.33 8.76
N ILE A 101 -7.13 13.16 8.95
CA ILE A 101 -6.46 11.93 9.35
C ILE A 101 -5.60 11.41 8.20
N VAL A 102 -4.34 11.04 8.49
CA VAL A 102 -3.44 10.37 7.54
C VAL A 102 -4.03 9.01 7.15
N THR A 103 -4.52 8.87 5.92
CA THR A 103 -5.10 7.65 5.34
C THR A 103 -4.06 6.76 4.68
N PHE A 104 -2.92 7.31 4.27
CA PHE A 104 -1.86 6.56 3.60
C PHE A 104 -0.46 7.10 3.93
N GLU A 105 0.50 6.20 4.10
CA GLU A 105 1.94 6.48 4.13
C GLU A 105 2.67 5.46 3.25
N ARG A 106 3.63 5.92 2.45
CA ARG A 106 4.57 5.06 1.71
C ARG A 106 6.01 5.49 1.96
N TYR A 107 6.85 4.51 2.23
CA TYR A 107 8.28 4.65 2.44
C TYR A 107 9.03 4.04 1.25
N THR A 108 10.11 4.70 0.82
CA THR A 108 10.92 4.26 -0.32
C THR A 108 12.40 4.49 -0.04
N ARG A 109 13.23 3.64 -0.68
CA ARG A 109 14.68 3.82 -0.79
C ARG A 109 15.08 3.65 -2.25
N GLU A 110 15.89 4.57 -2.78
CA GLU A 110 16.24 4.68 -4.21
C GLU A 110 15.02 4.72 -5.16
N GLY A 111 13.89 5.28 -4.70
CA GLY A 111 12.64 5.35 -5.46
C GLY A 111 11.91 4.01 -5.61
N LYS A 112 12.20 3.03 -4.75
CA LYS A 112 11.52 1.71 -4.68
C LYS A 112 10.90 1.54 -3.30
N LYS A 113 9.70 0.92 -3.20
CA LYS A 113 9.02 0.64 -1.92
C LYS A 113 9.97 -0.11 -0.97
N HIS A 114 10.26 0.50 0.18
CA HIS A 114 11.15 -0.06 1.19
C HIS A 114 11.12 0.75 2.49
N ARG A 115 11.40 0.08 3.62
CA ARG A 115 11.69 0.68 4.91
C ARG A 115 12.65 -0.25 5.66
N ASP A 116 13.69 0.31 6.28
CA ASP A 116 14.61 -0.47 7.12
C ASP A 116 14.01 -0.71 8.52
N GLY A 117 14.63 -1.59 9.32
CA GLY A 117 14.17 -1.87 10.70
C GLY A 117 12.97 -2.81 10.84
N GLY A 118 12.52 -3.45 9.74
CA GLY A 118 11.40 -4.41 9.76
C GLY A 118 10.01 -3.79 9.81
N GLU A 119 9.91 -2.46 9.70
CA GLU A 119 8.66 -1.71 9.72
C GLU A 119 7.91 -1.74 8.36
N PRO A 120 6.58 -1.56 8.34
CA PRO A 120 5.80 -1.55 7.09
C PRO A 120 6.18 -0.39 6.18
N SER A 121 6.42 -0.71 4.90
CA SER A 121 6.81 0.26 3.87
C SER A 121 5.59 0.90 3.19
N GLU A 122 4.40 0.34 3.32
CA GLU A 122 3.13 1.02 3.07
C GLU A 122 2.17 0.80 4.25
N ILE A 123 1.51 1.87 4.68
CA ILE A 123 0.53 1.87 5.77
C ILE A 123 -0.75 2.52 5.25
N TYR A 124 -1.88 1.86 5.46
CA TYR A 124 -3.21 2.35 5.16
C TYR A 124 -4.00 2.53 6.46
N ARG A 125 -4.82 3.57 6.55
CA ARG A 125 -5.71 3.85 7.69
C ARG A 125 -7.10 4.28 7.22
N ASP A 126 -8.09 4.03 8.06
CA ASP A 126 -9.45 4.53 7.87
C ASP A 126 -9.52 6.05 8.11
N GLY A 127 -10.12 6.79 7.17
CA GLY A 127 -10.20 8.25 7.20
C GLY A 127 -11.13 8.85 8.25
N LYS A 128 -11.89 8.03 8.98
CA LYS A 128 -12.87 8.43 9.99
C LYS A 128 -12.47 8.00 11.41
N THR A 129 -11.87 6.83 11.58
CA THR A 129 -11.41 6.31 12.89
C THR A 129 -9.92 6.53 13.11
N GLY A 130 -9.11 6.61 12.05
CA GLY A 130 -7.65 6.63 12.15
C GLY A 130 -7.01 5.29 12.51
N HIS A 131 -7.79 4.22 12.64
CA HIS A 131 -7.25 2.87 12.80
C HIS A 131 -6.49 2.45 11.53
N VAL A 132 -5.40 1.70 11.71
CA VAL A 132 -4.74 1.00 10.60
C VAL A 132 -5.73 0.01 9.97
N THR A 133 -5.72 -0.06 8.64
CA THR A 133 -6.53 -0.99 7.84
C THR A 133 -5.65 -1.96 7.05
N SER A 134 -4.45 -1.56 6.61
CA SER A 134 -3.47 -2.46 6.01
C SER A 134 -2.03 -2.05 6.30
N TRP A 135 -1.14 -3.03 6.38
CA TRP A 135 0.31 -2.90 6.33
C TRP A 135 0.87 -3.75 5.19
N PHE A 136 1.85 -3.22 4.45
CA PHE A 136 2.61 -4.00 3.47
C PHE A 136 4.11 -3.78 3.62
N PHE A 137 4.87 -4.87 3.49
CA PHE A 137 6.30 -4.94 3.76
C PHE A 137 7.06 -5.24 2.46
N TYR A 138 8.02 -4.37 2.12
CA TYR A 138 8.76 -4.46 0.87
C TYR A 138 10.27 -4.38 1.07
N GLN A 139 11.03 -5.22 0.37
CA GLN A 139 12.46 -5.06 0.21
C GLN A 139 12.78 -4.70 -1.25
N ARG A 140 13.35 -3.50 -1.44
CA ARG A 140 13.79 -2.96 -2.75
C ARG A 140 12.70 -3.01 -3.85
N GLY A 141 11.43 -2.82 -3.48
CA GLY A 141 10.29 -2.77 -4.41
C GLY A 141 9.56 -4.10 -4.66
N ASN A 142 9.99 -5.20 -4.04
CA ASN A 142 9.27 -6.48 -4.04
C ASN A 142 8.70 -6.74 -2.64
N PHE A 143 7.58 -7.45 -2.55
CA PHE A 143 7.06 -7.95 -1.26
C PHE A 143 8.12 -8.84 -0.61
N ALA A 144 8.48 -8.51 0.64
CA ALA A 144 9.46 -9.25 1.42
C ALA A 144 9.47 -8.75 2.86
N ARG A 145 9.60 -9.68 3.80
CA ARG A 145 9.73 -9.46 5.24
C ARG A 145 10.64 -10.56 5.80
N ASP A 146 11.34 -10.26 6.88
CA ASP A 146 12.27 -11.21 7.50
C ASP A 146 11.49 -12.33 8.23
N ASP A 147 12.18 -13.40 8.65
CA ASP A 147 11.67 -14.52 9.46
C ASP A 147 10.41 -15.26 8.93
N ASN A 148 10.18 -15.27 7.61
CA ASN A 148 8.99 -15.88 6.96
C ASN A 148 7.67 -15.33 7.56
N LEU A 149 7.65 -14.02 7.86
CA LEU A 149 6.51 -13.25 8.34
C LEU A 149 5.66 -12.72 7.17
N PRO A 150 4.35 -12.44 7.40
CA PRO A 150 3.44 -12.03 6.34
C PRO A 150 3.81 -10.66 5.76
N THR A 151 3.76 -10.55 4.44
CA THR A 151 4.14 -9.34 3.67
C THR A 151 2.99 -8.37 3.48
N GLY A 152 1.75 -8.82 3.64
CA GLY A 152 0.55 -8.01 3.79
C GLY A 152 -0.17 -8.39 5.08
N GLN A 153 -0.71 -7.42 5.82
CA GLN A 153 -1.54 -7.64 7.00
C GLN A 153 -2.73 -6.68 6.95
N HIS A 154 -3.94 -7.15 7.23
CA HIS A 154 -5.17 -6.36 7.12
C HIS A 154 -5.95 -6.34 8.43
N PHE A 155 -6.57 -5.20 8.72
CA PHE A 155 -7.10 -4.86 10.04
C PHE A 155 -8.51 -4.23 9.94
N SER A 156 -9.32 -4.43 10.97
CA SER A 156 -10.67 -3.86 11.07
C SER A 156 -10.62 -2.33 11.20
N PRO A 157 -11.27 -1.55 10.32
CA PRO A 157 -11.34 -0.09 10.46
C PRO A 157 -12.10 0.34 11.73
N GLU A 158 -12.98 -0.52 12.26
CA GLU A 158 -13.80 -0.22 13.43
C GLU A 158 -13.07 -0.53 14.75
N THR A 159 -12.22 -1.57 14.80
CA THR A 159 -11.61 -2.06 16.05
C THR A 159 -10.08 -2.11 16.07
N GLY A 160 -9.42 -1.89 14.93
CA GLY A 160 -7.96 -2.01 14.78
C GLY A 160 -7.40 -3.44 14.92
N ARG A 161 -8.27 -4.45 15.03
CA ARG A 161 -7.87 -5.86 15.18
C ARG A 161 -7.46 -6.48 13.84
N LEU A 162 -6.48 -7.38 13.87
CA LEU A 162 -6.06 -8.15 12.70
C LEU A 162 -7.22 -9.00 12.19
N LEU A 163 -7.44 -8.99 10.88
CA LEU A 163 -8.45 -9.77 10.17
C LEU A 163 -7.81 -10.87 9.32
N ARG A 164 -6.67 -10.59 8.67
CA ARG A 164 -5.97 -11.56 7.83
C ARG A 164 -4.52 -11.19 7.55
N ASP A 165 -3.70 -12.21 7.38
CA ASP A 165 -2.29 -12.16 7.00
C ASP A 165 -2.12 -12.74 5.59
N GLU A 166 -1.35 -12.04 4.74
CA GLU A 166 -1.08 -12.40 3.34
C GLU A 166 0.43 -12.55 3.08
N TYR A 167 0.80 -13.68 2.49
CA TYR A 167 2.14 -13.97 2.00
C TYR A 167 2.12 -13.79 0.49
N LEU A 168 2.66 -12.64 0.06
CA LEU A 168 2.63 -12.15 -1.30
C LEU A 168 4.05 -12.20 -1.87
N LYS A 169 4.16 -12.65 -3.12
CA LYS A 169 5.34 -12.35 -3.95
C LYS A 169 4.91 -11.48 -5.13
N ARG A 170 5.89 -11.07 -5.95
CA ARG A 170 5.63 -10.23 -7.13
C ARG A 170 5.86 -10.98 -8.42
N VAL A 171 4.80 -11.30 -9.15
CA VAL A 171 4.84 -12.00 -10.44
C VAL A 171 4.30 -11.07 -11.53
N ASN A 172 5.02 -10.93 -12.65
CA ASN A 172 4.63 -10.10 -13.79
C ASN A 172 4.22 -8.65 -13.46
N LEU A 173 4.81 -8.09 -12.38
CA LEU A 173 4.55 -6.77 -11.77
C LEU A 173 3.33 -6.71 -10.80
N GLU A 174 2.50 -7.72 -10.72
CA GLU A 174 1.35 -7.78 -9.81
C GLU A 174 1.69 -8.48 -8.48
N PRO A 175 0.96 -8.20 -7.38
CA PRO A 175 0.95 -9.05 -6.19
C PRO A 175 0.27 -10.39 -6.54
N VAL A 176 0.83 -11.50 -6.03
CA VAL A 176 0.18 -12.82 -6.04
C VAL A 176 0.41 -13.50 -4.70
N LEU A 177 -0.56 -14.24 -4.19
CA LEU A 177 -0.43 -15.10 -3.02
C LEU A 177 0.49 -16.29 -3.36
N ASP A 178 1.51 -16.49 -2.54
CA ASP A 178 2.47 -17.58 -2.71
C ASP A 178 3.20 -17.88 -1.39
N ARG A 179 3.22 -19.16 -1.00
CA ARG A 179 4.07 -19.62 0.11
C ARG A 179 4.47 -21.07 -0.07
N GLU A 180 5.67 -21.40 0.38
CA GLU A 180 6.24 -22.75 0.34
C GLU A 180 5.84 -23.56 1.57
N ASP A 181 6.35 -23.16 2.75
CA ASP A 181 6.25 -23.94 3.99
C ASP A 181 4.99 -23.66 4.83
N GLY A 182 3.86 -23.28 4.23
CA GLY A 182 2.63 -22.99 4.96
C GLY A 182 1.52 -22.29 4.18
N PRO A 183 0.43 -21.86 4.85
CA PRO A 183 -0.66 -21.13 4.21
C PRO A 183 -0.18 -19.74 3.76
N ALA A 184 -0.63 -19.33 2.57
CA ALA A 184 -0.33 -18.04 1.97
C ALA A 184 -1.37 -16.95 2.30
N LEU A 185 -2.57 -17.36 2.72
CA LEU A 185 -3.58 -16.50 3.34
C LEU A 185 -4.05 -17.16 4.64
N ILE A 186 -4.10 -16.37 5.73
CA ILE A 186 -4.62 -16.79 7.03
C ILE A 186 -5.67 -15.76 7.45
N GLU A 187 -6.88 -16.19 7.77
CA GLU A 187 -7.97 -15.32 8.23
C GLU A 187 -8.30 -15.57 9.71
N TYR A 188 -8.59 -14.49 10.44
CA TYR A 188 -8.79 -14.47 11.89
C TYR A 188 -10.20 -13.98 12.25
N ASP A 189 -10.80 -14.61 13.26
CA ASP A 189 -12.04 -14.10 13.87
C ASP A 189 -11.77 -12.75 14.56
N PRO A 190 -12.48 -11.67 14.17
CA PRO A 190 -12.31 -10.36 14.78
C PRO A 190 -12.66 -10.29 16.27
N GLU A 191 -13.45 -11.22 16.84
CA GLU A 191 -13.83 -11.17 18.26
C GLU A 191 -12.82 -11.85 19.20
N SER A 192 -12.30 -13.02 18.83
CA SER A 192 -11.36 -13.82 19.63
C SER A 192 -9.90 -13.77 19.18
N GLY A 193 -9.63 -13.36 17.93
CA GLY A 193 -8.29 -13.40 17.32
C GLY A 193 -7.79 -14.81 16.99
N ARG A 194 -8.67 -15.83 17.00
CA ARG A 194 -8.35 -17.20 16.55
C ARG A 194 -8.29 -17.27 15.03
N VAL A 195 -7.45 -18.14 14.47
CA VAL A 195 -7.51 -18.50 13.05
C VAL A 195 -8.86 -19.19 12.79
N VAL A 196 -9.56 -18.74 11.75
CA VAL A 196 -10.80 -19.37 11.27
C VAL A 196 -10.62 -20.02 9.89
N ARG A 197 -9.61 -19.61 9.12
CA ARG A 197 -9.39 -20.11 7.76
C ARG A 197 -7.91 -20.02 7.36
N GLU A 198 -7.42 -21.04 6.68
CA GLU A 198 -6.10 -21.10 6.07
C GLU A 198 -6.23 -21.51 4.60
N GLU A 199 -5.58 -20.77 3.70
CA GLU A 199 -5.51 -21.08 2.27
C GLU A 199 -4.06 -21.14 1.77
N TYR A 200 -3.76 -22.18 0.99
CA TYR A 200 -2.43 -22.53 0.51
C TYR A 200 -2.37 -22.26 -1.00
N TYR A 201 -1.49 -21.33 -1.40
CA TYR A 201 -1.39 -20.83 -2.77
C TYR A 201 0.02 -20.90 -3.33
N ARG A 202 0.11 -21.13 -4.64
CA ARG A 202 1.28 -20.88 -5.48
C ARG A 202 0.86 -20.03 -6.68
N GLU A 203 1.41 -18.83 -6.80
CA GLU A 203 1.10 -17.87 -7.87
C GLU A 203 -0.42 -17.63 -8.09
N ASP A 204 -1.15 -17.38 -7.00
CA ASP A 204 -2.63 -17.30 -6.91
C ASP A 204 -3.41 -18.59 -7.28
N GLU A 205 -2.75 -19.69 -7.68
CA GLU A 205 -3.39 -21.00 -7.79
C GLU A 205 -3.45 -21.70 -6.43
N LEU A 206 -4.62 -22.19 -6.04
CA LEU A 206 -4.76 -23.06 -4.86
C LEU A 206 -3.94 -24.34 -5.06
N HIS A 207 -3.07 -24.65 -4.10
CA HIS A 207 -2.10 -25.73 -4.22
C HIS A 207 -1.62 -26.20 -2.85
N ARG A 208 -1.65 -27.52 -2.61
CA ARG A 208 -0.92 -28.19 -1.53
C ARG A 208 -0.68 -29.65 -1.89
N GLU A 209 0.55 -30.14 -1.75
CA GLU A 209 0.87 -31.52 -2.15
C GLU A 209 0.42 -32.56 -1.11
N ASP A 210 0.64 -32.28 0.18
CA ASP A 210 0.42 -33.22 1.29
C ASP A 210 -0.89 -32.99 2.09
N GLY A 211 -1.90 -32.33 1.52
CA GLY A 211 -3.16 -32.09 2.23
C GLY A 211 -4.14 -31.15 1.51
N PRO A 212 -5.22 -30.70 2.19
CA PRO A 212 -6.18 -29.76 1.63
C PRO A 212 -5.59 -28.35 1.51
N ALA A 213 -5.84 -27.68 0.39
CA ALA A 213 -5.37 -26.32 0.14
C ALA A 213 -6.28 -25.25 0.76
N ILE A 214 -7.47 -25.62 1.25
CA ILE A 214 -8.32 -24.79 2.12
C ILE A 214 -8.64 -25.58 3.39
N ILE A 215 -8.45 -24.96 4.55
CA ILE A 215 -8.91 -25.45 5.86
C ILE A 215 -9.74 -24.36 6.54
N GLU A 216 -10.93 -24.70 7.00
CA GLU A 216 -11.72 -23.86 7.92
C GLU A 216 -11.69 -24.46 9.33
N TYR A 217 -11.77 -23.61 10.35
CA TYR A 217 -11.70 -23.99 11.77
C TYR A 217 -12.98 -23.61 12.50
N ASP A 218 -13.40 -24.43 13.45
CA ASP A 218 -14.52 -24.12 14.34
C ASP A 218 -14.15 -23.10 15.42
N ALA A 219 -15.16 -22.65 16.18
CA ALA A 219 -14.97 -21.65 17.23
C ALA A 219 -14.02 -22.11 18.35
N ASP A 220 -13.81 -23.41 18.54
CA ASP A 220 -12.87 -23.98 19.51
C ASP A 220 -11.44 -24.15 18.94
N GLY A 221 -11.26 -23.95 17.63
CA GLY A 221 -9.99 -24.06 16.92
C GLY A 221 -9.73 -25.45 16.33
N SER A 222 -10.75 -26.30 16.21
CA SER A 222 -10.63 -27.61 15.56
C SER A 222 -10.88 -27.49 14.05
N PRO A 223 -10.09 -28.15 13.20
CA PRO A 223 -10.30 -28.09 11.75
C PRO A 223 -11.60 -28.81 11.34
N ILE A 224 -12.45 -28.13 10.60
CA ILE A 224 -13.74 -28.63 10.12
C ILE A 224 -13.46 -29.55 8.92
N ALA A 225 -13.40 -30.87 9.15
CA ALA A 225 -13.01 -31.84 8.12
C ALA A 225 -13.87 -31.81 6.83
N SER A 226 -15.11 -31.31 6.89
CA SER A 226 -15.99 -31.13 5.72
C SER A 226 -15.73 -29.83 4.93
N SER A 227 -14.83 -28.96 5.38
CA SER A 227 -14.37 -27.75 4.65
C SER A 227 -13.17 -28.03 3.73
N PHE A 228 -12.55 -29.19 3.88
CA PHE A 228 -11.28 -29.54 3.25
C PHE A 228 -11.41 -29.65 1.73
N GLN A 229 -10.98 -28.60 1.03
CA GLN A 229 -10.91 -28.59 -0.43
C GLN A 229 -9.47 -28.85 -0.87
N TYR A 230 -9.29 -29.80 -1.78
CA TYR A 230 -7.99 -30.27 -2.24
C TYR A 230 -7.76 -29.78 -3.66
N PHE A 231 -6.58 -29.22 -3.93
CA PHE A 231 -6.23 -28.66 -5.24
C PHE A 231 -4.83 -29.10 -5.67
N ARG A 232 -4.70 -29.49 -6.94
CA ARG A 232 -3.42 -29.82 -7.57
C ARG A 232 -3.27 -29.03 -8.86
N ASN A 233 -2.34 -28.07 -8.86
CA ASN A 233 -2.08 -27.15 -9.97
C ASN A 233 -3.35 -26.36 -10.37
N GLY A 234 -3.98 -25.68 -9.39
CA GLY A 234 -5.19 -24.88 -9.58
C GLY A 234 -6.49 -25.68 -9.81
N TYR A 235 -6.43 -27.00 -10.02
CA TYR A 235 -7.63 -27.83 -10.22
C TYR A 235 -8.07 -28.52 -8.93
N GLU A 236 -9.36 -28.36 -8.59
CA GLU A 236 -10.03 -29.08 -7.51
C GLU A 236 -9.99 -30.59 -7.77
N VAL A 237 -9.68 -31.38 -6.75
CA VAL A 237 -9.70 -32.85 -6.80
C VAL A 237 -10.61 -33.41 -5.72
N ALA A 238 -11.56 -34.26 -6.13
CA ALA A 238 -12.37 -35.01 -5.20
C ALA A 238 -11.52 -36.13 -4.56
N VAL A 239 -11.47 -36.15 -3.23
CA VAL A 239 -10.73 -37.14 -2.43
C VAL A 239 -11.72 -37.94 -1.60
N GLU A 240 -11.66 -39.27 -1.64
CA GLU A 240 -12.49 -40.10 -0.76
C GLU A 240 -11.88 -40.09 0.67
N PRO A 241 -12.68 -39.94 1.74
CA PRO A 241 -12.15 -39.68 3.10
C PRO A 241 -11.29 -40.78 3.74
N GLU A 242 -11.11 -41.94 3.10
CA GLU A 242 -10.40 -43.09 3.68
C GLU A 242 -8.88 -43.09 3.45
N GLU A 243 -8.34 -42.31 2.51
CA GLU A 243 -6.89 -42.37 2.18
C GLU A 243 -5.98 -41.52 3.08
N PHE A 244 -6.50 -40.51 3.78
CA PHE A 244 -5.70 -39.64 4.68
C PHE A 244 -6.14 -39.74 6.15
N SER A 245 -5.55 -40.69 6.87
CA SER A 245 -5.54 -40.65 8.33
C SER A 245 -4.55 -39.57 8.81
N PRO A 246 -4.93 -38.67 9.74
CA PRO A 246 -4.05 -37.61 10.22
C PRO A 246 -2.99 -38.14 11.21
N THR A 247 -2.05 -38.92 10.71
CA THR A 247 -0.82 -39.30 11.44
C THR A 247 0.19 -38.16 11.37
N GLY A 248 0.07 -37.18 12.27
CA GLY A 248 1.05 -36.10 12.39
C GLY A 248 2.38 -36.55 13.01
N PRO A 249 3.36 -35.64 13.04
CA PRO A 249 4.20 -35.39 14.21
C PRO A 249 3.76 -34.12 14.98
#